data_AF-A0A661L6H8-F1
#
_entry.id   AF-A0A661L6H8-F1
#
_cell.length_a   1.000
_cell.length_b   1.000
_cell.length_c   1.000
_cell.angle_alpha   90.00
_cell.angle_beta   90.00
_cell.angle_gamma   90.00
#
_symmetry.space_group_name_H-M   'P 1'
#
loop_
_entity.id
_entity.type
_entity.pdbx_description
1 polymer ?
#
loop_
_entity_poly.entity_id
_entity_poly.type
_entity_poly.pdbx_seq_one_letter_code
_entity_poly.pdbx_strand_id
1 'polypeptide(L)'
;MAEYALVKKALKGFLPDCTDSLARILAVALKTGQISYEEIEDLIGAEDEVEEVLLMGYSWRLLLPRRSLKTMEWEDRLLIPMPGEIYEIPSVIRELVREASRSGRWEPHRAIAALFKQIEGLEG
;
A
#
# COMPACT_ATOMS: atom_id res chain seq x y z
N MET A 1 6.84 13.76 6.43
CA MET A 1 5.82 14.01 7.47
C MET A 1 4.50 14.57 6.90
N ALA A 2 4.50 15.53 5.96
CA ALA A 2 3.27 16.07 5.38
C ALA A 2 2.50 15.06 4.48
N GLU A 3 3.20 14.34 3.59
CA GLU A 3 2.61 13.36 2.67
C GLU A 3 1.87 12.23 3.40
N TYR A 4 2.49 11.71 4.45
CA TYR A 4 1.90 10.71 5.34
C TYR A 4 0.55 11.14 5.94
N ALA A 5 0.46 12.38 6.45
CA ALA A 5 -0.77 12.86 7.09
C ALA A 5 -1.95 12.94 6.10
N LEU A 6 -1.66 13.27 4.83
CA LEU A 6 -2.66 13.30 3.77
C LEU A 6 -3.08 11.90 3.33
N VAL A 7 -2.14 10.96 3.22
CA VAL A 7 -2.46 9.53 2.99
C VAL A 7 -3.33 8.98 4.11
N LYS A 8 -2.98 9.24 5.37
CA LYS A 8 -3.79 8.85 6.54
C LYS A 8 -5.21 9.39 6.45
N LYS A 9 -5.36 10.68 6.11
CA LYS A 9 -6.68 11.32 5.93
C LYS A 9 -7.50 10.61 4.85
N ALA A 10 -6.87 10.23 3.74
CA ALA A 10 -7.53 9.53 2.64
C ALA A 10 -8.00 8.13 3.07
N LEU A 11 -7.14 7.36 3.77
CA LEU A 11 -7.46 6.01 4.23
C LEU A 11 -8.59 5.99 5.26
N LYS A 12 -8.65 6.97 6.18
CA LYS A 12 -9.72 7.08 7.18
C LYS A 12 -11.14 7.11 6.59
N GLY A 13 -11.28 7.40 5.30
CA GLY A 13 -12.57 7.40 4.62
C GLY A 13 -13.16 6.00 4.42
N PHE A 14 -12.36 4.94 4.48
CA PHE A 14 -12.82 3.57 4.21
C PHE A 14 -12.14 2.49 5.06
N LEU A 15 -10.99 2.79 5.67
CA LEU A 15 -10.25 1.85 6.48
C LEU A 15 -10.62 2.02 7.96
N PRO A 16 -11.09 0.96 8.65
CA PRO A 16 -11.54 1.07 10.04
C PRO A 16 -10.38 1.12 11.05
N ASP A 17 -9.37 0.25 10.86
CA ASP A 17 -8.27 0.02 11.81
C ASP A 17 -6.91 0.09 11.10
N CYS A 18 -5.81 0.05 11.87
CA CYS A 18 -4.42 0.08 11.37
C CYS A 18 -4.09 1.25 10.41
N THR A 19 -4.93 2.30 10.41
CA THR A 19 -4.88 3.37 9.39
C THR A 19 -3.61 4.20 9.48
N ASP A 20 -3.11 4.42 10.70
CA ASP A 20 -1.85 5.14 10.95
C ASP A 20 -0.66 4.35 10.37
N SER A 21 -0.53 3.09 10.79
CA SER A 21 0.52 2.17 10.34
C SER A 21 0.50 1.96 8.83
N LEU A 22 -0.66 1.66 8.23
CA LEU A 22 -0.77 1.49 6.78
C LEU A 22 -0.47 2.77 6.00
N ALA A 23 -0.85 3.95 6.51
CA ALA A 23 -0.47 5.19 5.85
C ALA A 23 1.04 5.43 5.87
N ARG A 24 1.75 5.06 6.94
CA ARG A 24 3.23 5.16 6.98
C ARG A 24 3.87 4.20 5.99
N ILE A 25 3.45 2.93 6.03
CA ILE A 25 3.93 1.86 5.15
C ILE A 25 3.74 2.26 3.69
N LEU A 26 2.54 2.68 3.30
CA LEU A 26 2.24 3.08 1.91
C LEU A 26 3.04 4.31 1.48
N ALA A 27 3.24 5.29 2.38
CA ALA A 27 4.05 6.47 2.07
C ALA A 27 5.54 6.12 1.85
N VAL A 28 6.07 5.14 2.58
CA VAL A 28 7.44 4.64 2.38
C VAL A 28 7.53 3.80 1.10
N ALA A 29 6.64 2.83 0.94
CA ALA A 29 6.59 1.93 -0.22
C ALA A 29 6.33 2.68 -1.54
N LEU A 30 5.71 3.87 -1.51
CA LEU A 30 5.48 4.70 -2.71
C LEU A 30 6.76 4.95 -3.53
N LYS A 31 7.92 5.06 -2.85
CA LYS A 31 9.21 5.39 -3.47
C LYS A 31 9.73 4.25 -4.34
N THR A 32 9.71 3.03 -3.84
CA THR A 32 10.32 1.83 -4.44
C THR A 32 9.29 0.91 -5.09
N GLY A 33 8.02 1.01 -4.69
CA GLY A 33 6.96 0.06 -5.01
C GLY A 33 6.93 -1.17 -4.07
N GLN A 34 7.88 -1.28 -3.14
CA GLN A 34 8.08 -2.45 -2.29
C GLN A 34 8.50 -2.05 -0.89
N ILE A 35 8.31 -2.94 0.08
CA ILE A 35 8.75 -2.77 1.47
C ILE A 35 9.02 -4.14 2.10
N SER A 36 10.06 -4.25 2.93
CA SER A 36 10.37 -5.49 3.65
C SER A 36 9.55 -5.63 4.94
N TYR A 37 9.48 -6.86 5.47
CA TYR A 37 8.88 -7.12 6.77
C TYR A 37 9.54 -6.32 7.89
N GLU A 38 10.86 -6.21 7.90
CA GLU A 38 11.64 -5.46 8.90
C GLU A 38 11.35 -3.96 8.83
N GLU A 39 11.26 -3.41 7.61
CA GLU A 39 10.86 -2.01 7.43
C GLU A 39 9.43 -1.75 7.94
N ILE A 40 8.53 -2.74 7.82
CA ILE A 40 7.18 -2.64 8.40
C ILE A 40 7.24 -2.65 9.92
N GLU A 41 8.00 -3.56 10.53
CA GLU A 41 8.20 -3.62 11.99
C GLU A 41 8.69 -2.29 12.56
N ASP A 42 9.61 -1.61 11.87
CA ASP A 42 10.14 -0.30 12.30
C ASP A 42 9.12 0.86 12.16
N LEU A 43 8.09 0.70 11.33
CA LEU A 43 7.14 1.77 11.00
C LEU A 43 5.84 1.72 11.81
N ILE A 44 5.42 0.51 12.23
CA ILE A 44 4.17 0.32 12.96
C ILE A 44 4.19 1.01 14.33
N GLY A 45 3.04 1.50 14.76
CA GLY A 45 2.89 2.07 16.11
C GLY A 45 2.83 0.96 17.16
N ALA A 46 3.17 1.27 18.42
CA ALA A 46 3.08 0.33 19.54
C ALA A 46 1.66 -0.19 19.84
N GLU A 47 0.64 0.37 19.19
CA GLU A 47 -0.78 0.01 19.34
C GLU A 47 -1.24 -1.04 18.32
N ASP A 48 -0.48 -1.23 17.22
CA ASP A 48 -0.84 -2.17 16.15
C ASP A 48 0.13 -3.37 16.16
N GLU A 49 -0.38 -4.58 15.93
CA GLU A 49 0.47 -5.75 15.68
C GLU A 49 0.81 -5.87 14.18
N VAL A 50 2.03 -6.28 13.86
CA VAL A 50 2.50 -6.42 12.47
C VAL A 50 1.57 -7.31 11.66
N GLU A 51 1.12 -8.41 12.27
CA GLU A 51 0.24 -9.40 11.65
C GLU A 51 -1.12 -8.79 11.28
N GLU A 52 -1.71 -7.97 12.16
CA GLU A 52 -2.98 -7.27 11.91
C GLU A 52 -2.84 -6.23 10.79
N VAL A 53 -1.74 -5.47 10.80
CA VAL A 53 -1.44 -4.46 9.76
C VAL A 53 -1.28 -5.12 8.40
N LEU A 54 -0.52 -6.22 8.34
CA LEU A 54 -0.30 -7.00 7.13
C LEU A 54 -1.59 -7.64 6.62
N LEU A 55 -2.40 -8.22 7.52
CA LEU A 55 -3.70 -8.80 7.19
C LEU A 55 -4.66 -7.74 6.63
N MET A 56 -4.70 -6.55 7.23
CA MET A 56 -5.53 -5.44 6.76
C MET A 56 -5.05 -4.95 5.38
N GLY A 57 -3.74 -4.75 5.21
CA GLY A 57 -3.13 -4.35 3.94
C GLY A 57 -3.42 -5.34 2.81
N TYR A 58 -3.36 -6.64 3.10
CA TYR A 58 -3.68 -7.71 2.16
C TYR A 58 -5.17 -7.78 1.83
N SER A 59 -6.05 -7.72 2.84
CA SER A 59 -7.50 -7.81 2.66
C SER A 59 -8.06 -6.69 1.77
N TRP A 60 -7.50 -5.49 1.90
CA TRP A 60 -7.83 -4.33 1.05
C TRP A 60 -7.00 -4.25 -0.24
N ARG A 61 -6.11 -5.21 -0.48
CA ARG A 61 -5.19 -5.26 -1.64
C ARG A 61 -4.31 -4.01 -1.77
N LEU A 62 -4.04 -3.35 -0.65
CA LEU A 62 -3.15 -2.19 -0.58
C LEU A 62 -1.69 -2.63 -0.62
N LEU A 63 -1.42 -3.78 -0.01
CA LEU A 63 -0.10 -4.37 0.12
C LEU A 63 -0.20 -5.87 -0.13
N LEU A 64 0.58 -6.39 -1.07
CA LEU A 64 0.54 -7.80 -1.45
C LEU A 64 1.89 -8.47 -1.16
N PRO A 65 1.91 -9.71 -0.64
CA PRO A 65 3.15 -10.43 -0.50
C PRO A 65 3.70 -10.77 -1.88
N ARG A 66 5.03 -10.69 -2.02
CA ARG A 66 5.73 -11.08 -3.25
C ARG A 66 5.86 -12.60 -3.35
N ARG A 67 5.86 -13.30 -2.22
CA ARG A 67 5.84 -14.77 -2.17
C ARG A 67 4.52 -15.30 -2.73
N SER A 68 4.62 -16.30 -3.60
CA SER A 68 3.48 -17.02 -4.14
C SER A 68 3.76 -18.51 -4.32
N LEU A 69 2.71 -19.32 -4.34
CA LEU A 69 2.83 -20.78 -4.47
C LEU A 69 3.10 -21.23 -5.91
N LYS A 70 2.36 -20.67 -6.87
CA LYS A 70 2.33 -21.16 -8.26
C LYS A 70 2.33 -20.03 -9.26
N THR A 71 1.42 -19.07 -9.11
CA THR A 71 1.28 -17.93 -10.03
C THR A 71 1.39 -16.60 -9.29
N MET A 72 1.37 -15.49 -10.01
CA MET A 72 1.30 -14.15 -9.43
C MET A 72 -0.15 -13.66 -9.24
N GLU A 73 -1.14 -14.52 -9.50
CA GLU A 73 -2.54 -14.25 -9.19
C GLU A 73 -2.70 -13.99 -7.70
N TRP A 74 -3.63 -13.11 -7.34
CA TRP A 74 -3.75 -12.63 -5.97
C TRP A 74 -4.10 -13.74 -4.99
N GLU A 75 -4.91 -14.72 -5.39
CA GLU A 75 -5.32 -15.85 -4.55
C GLU A 75 -4.18 -16.85 -4.30
N ASP A 76 -3.12 -16.83 -5.13
CA ASP A 76 -1.94 -17.68 -4.99
C ASP A 76 -0.83 -17.03 -4.12
N ARG A 77 -1.04 -15.77 -3.68
CA ARG A 77 -0.08 -15.04 -2.87
C ARG A 77 -0.17 -15.47 -1.41
N LEU A 78 0.98 -15.77 -0.83
CA LEU A 78 1.06 -16.26 0.54
C LEU A 78 1.41 -15.14 1.50
N LEU A 79 0.44 -14.76 2.33
CA LEU A 79 0.66 -13.85 3.44
C LEU A 79 1.28 -14.62 4.62
N ILE A 80 2.59 -14.49 4.78
CA ILE A 80 3.34 -15.07 5.89
C ILE A 80 4.11 -13.93 6.58
N PRO A 81 3.73 -13.51 7.79
CA PRO A 81 4.42 -12.43 8.51
C PRO A 81 5.73 -12.97 9.12
N MET A 82 6.84 -12.87 8.37
CA MET A 82 8.14 -13.38 8.80
C MET A 82 9.28 -12.50 8.29
N PRO A 83 10.39 -12.39 9.04
CA PRO A 83 11.62 -11.77 8.55
C PRO A 83 12.08 -12.33 7.19
N GLY A 84 12.58 -11.44 6.34
CA GLY A 84 12.99 -11.71 4.97
C GLY A 84 11.87 -11.62 3.93
N GLU A 85 10.61 -11.47 4.34
CA GLU A 85 9.51 -11.29 3.40
C GLU A 85 9.49 -9.89 2.80
N ILE A 86 9.09 -9.83 1.53
CA ILE A 86 8.92 -8.59 0.78
C ILE A 86 7.47 -8.46 0.35
N TYR A 87 6.96 -7.25 0.51
CA TYR A 87 5.64 -6.85 0.10
C TYR A 87 5.71 -5.79 -0.99
N GLU A 88 4.70 -5.74 -1.83
CA GLU A 88 4.59 -4.79 -2.93
C GLU A 88 3.25 -4.07 -2.95
N ILE A 89 3.27 -2.81 -3.39
CA ILE A 89 2.06 -2.04 -3.66
C ILE A 89 1.69 -2.22 -5.14
N PRO A 90 0.46 -2.65 -5.47
CA PRO A 90 0.04 -2.73 -6.86
C PRO A 90 0.12 -1.37 -7.56
N SER A 91 0.39 -1.32 -8.87
CA SER A 91 0.56 -0.04 -9.59
C SER A 91 -0.62 0.92 -9.44
N VAL A 92 -1.85 0.42 -9.44
CA VAL A 92 -3.05 1.24 -9.20
C VAL A 92 -3.08 1.82 -7.79
N ILE A 93 -2.63 1.07 -6.79
CA ILE A 93 -2.52 1.54 -5.41
C ILE A 93 -1.41 2.57 -5.31
N ARG A 94 -0.29 2.39 -6.02
CA ARG A 94 0.80 3.36 -6.08
C ARG A 94 0.31 4.73 -6.57
N GLU A 95 -0.47 4.75 -7.65
CA GLU A 95 -1.07 6.00 -8.15
C GLU A 95 -2.13 6.57 -7.20
N LEU A 96 -2.94 5.72 -6.56
CA LEU A 96 -3.88 6.16 -5.51
C LEU A 96 -3.17 6.84 -4.34
N VAL A 97 -2.10 6.24 -3.84
CA VAL A 97 -1.31 6.78 -2.73
C VAL A 97 -0.59 8.06 -3.15
N ARG A 98 -0.10 8.14 -4.39
CA ARG A 98 0.51 9.36 -4.96
C ARG A 98 -0.47 10.53 -5.03
N GLU A 99 -1.70 10.29 -5.46
CA GLU A 99 -2.73 11.34 -5.51
C GLU A 99 -3.24 11.69 -4.11
N ALA A 100 -3.36 10.69 -3.23
CA ALA A 100 -3.72 10.89 -1.84
C ALA A 100 -2.66 11.70 -1.08
N SER A 101 -1.37 11.52 -1.35
CA SER A 101 -0.30 12.29 -0.70
C SER A 101 -0.28 13.76 -1.10
N ARG A 102 -0.92 14.13 -2.22
CA ARG A 102 -1.07 15.51 -2.70
C ARG A 102 -2.38 16.16 -2.26
N SER A 103 -3.48 15.40 -2.31
CA SER A 103 -4.85 15.92 -2.14
C SER A 103 -5.49 15.60 -0.77
N GLY A 104 -4.98 14.57 -0.08
CA GLY A 104 -5.59 14.00 1.10
C GLY A 104 -6.93 13.28 0.86
N ARG A 105 -7.20 12.89 -0.39
CA ARG A 105 -8.42 12.19 -0.81
C ARG A 105 -8.09 10.88 -1.50
N TRP A 106 -8.91 9.86 -1.29
CA TRP A 106 -8.84 8.61 -2.03
C TRP A 106 -9.74 8.72 -3.26
N GLU A 107 -9.17 8.94 -4.45
CA GLU A 107 -9.92 9.18 -5.70
C GLU A 107 -9.64 8.08 -6.76
N PRO A 108 -10.28 6.90 -6.67
CA PRO A 108 -10.07 5.78 -7.59
C PRO A 108 -10.15 6.15 -9.07
N HIS A 109 -11.14 6.94 -9.46
CA HIS A 109 -11.33 7.33 -10.86
C HIS A 109 -10.14 8.11 -11.44
N ARG A 110 -9.50 8.98 -10.63
CA ARG A 110 -8.34 9.75 -11.07
C ARG A 110 -7.10 8.87 -11.20
N ALA A 111 -6.88 7.99 -10.22
CA ALA A 111 -5.74 7.07 -10.26
C ALA A 111 -5.83 6.09 -11.43
N ILE A 112 -7.03 5.56 -11.72
CA ILE A 112 -7.26 4.70 -12.87
C ILE A 112 -6.98 5.47 -14.17
N ALA A 113 -7.51 6.69 -14.32
CA ALA A 113 -7.26 7.51 -15.50
C ALA A 113 -5.77 7.84 -15.69
N ALA A 114 -5.02 8.11 -14.60
CA ALA A 114 -3.58 8.33 -14.65
C ALA A 114 -2.83 7.06 -15.09
N LEU A 115 -3.18 5.91 -14.54
CA LEU A 115 -2.58 4.63 -14.89
C LEU A 115 -2.83 4.25 -16.35
N PHE A 116 -4.04 4.49 -16.88
CA PHE A 116 -4.33 4.25 -18.30
C PHE A 116 -3.44 5.09 -19.22
N LYS A 117 -3.24 6.38 -18.91
CA LYS A 117 -2.32 7.25 -19.68
C LYS A 117 -0.88 6.72 -19.68
N GLN A 118 -0.42 6.18 -18.55
CA GLN A 118 0.90 5.55 -18.45
C GLN A 118 1.00 4.31 -19.35
N ILE A 119 -0.01 3.45 -19.33
CA ILE A 119 -0.04 2.21 -20.14
C ILE A 119 -0.08 2.52 -21.63
N GLU A 120 -0.84 3.53 -22.04
CA GLU A 120 -0.97 3.94 -23.45
C GLU A 120 0.24 4.74 -23.97
N GLY A 121 1.24 5.01 -23.12
CA GLY A 121 2.41 5.83 -23.49
C GLY A 121 2.06 7.28 -23.77
N LEU A 122 0.92 7.77 -23.27
CA LEU A 122 0.44 9.14 -23.44
C LEU A 122 1.03 10.10 -22.39
N GLU A 123 2.19 9.74 -21.81
CA GLU A 123 2.95 10.65 -20.96
C GLU A 123 3.62 11.73 -21.83
N GLY A 124 2.99 12.91 -21.85
CA GLY A 124 3.55 14.15 -22.38
C GLY A 124 3.55 15.23 -21.31
#